data_AF-A0A1I7GK38-F1
#
_entry.id   AF-A0A1I7GK38-F1
#
_cell.length_a   1.000
_cell.length_b   1.000
_cell.length_c   1.000
_cell.angle_alpha   90.00
_cell.angle_beta   90.00
_cell.angle_gamma   90.00
#
_symmetry.space_group_name_H-M   'P 1'
#
loop_
_entity.id
_entity.type
_entity.pdbx_description
1 polymer ?
#
loop_
_entity_poly.entity_id
_entity_poly.type
_entity_poly.pdbx_seq_one_letter_code
_entity_poly.pdbx_strand_id
1 'polypeptide(L)' 'MKKIAAVLIDYGMDFQYDCFHSQGEKITAYELGLEIWNQNGKIFYRCGPETLELPEEDACFGLISNKVEEECINETT' A
#
# COMPACT_ATOMS: atom_id res chain seq x y z
N MET A 1 4.02 6.25 -2.30
CA MET A 1 3.38 6.01 -0.99
C MET A 1 2.29 7.00 -0.62
N LYS A 2 2.48 8.33 -0.74
CA LYS A 2 1.45 9.34 -0.38
C LYS A 2 0.05 9.10 -0.98
N LYS A 3 -0.03 8.71 -2.26
CA LYS A 3 -1.31 8.39 -2.93
C LYS A 3 -2.05 7.24 -2.24
N ILE A 4 -1.31 6.22 -1.84
CA ILE A 4 -1.86 5.02 -1.18
C ILE A 4 -2.37 5.37 0.22
N ALA A 5 -1.58 6.15 0.97
CA ALA A 5 -2.01 6.64 2.28
C ALA A 5 -3.27 7.52 2.17
N ALA A 6 -3.40 8.33 1.11
CA ALA A 6 -4.60 9.13 0.87
C ALA A 6 -5.85 8.25 0.70
N VAL A 7 -5.77 7.16 -0.07
CA VAL A 7 -6.88 6.21 -0.21
C VAL A 7 -7.30 5.64 1.14
N LEU A 8 -6.35 5.18 1.96
CA LEU A 8 -6.67 4.64 3.29
C LEU A 8 -7.37 5.68 4.18
N ILE A 9 -6.92 6.94 4.14
CA ILE A 9 -7.55 8.05 4.87
C ILE A 9 -8.97 8.32 4.35
N ASP A 10 -9.15 8.34 3.02
CA ASP A 10 -10.44 8.64 2.39
C ASP A 10 -11.51 7.60 2.75
N TYR A 11 -11.11 6.35 2.94
CA TYR A 11 -11.97 5.25 3.41
C TYR A 11 -12.04 5.12 4.94
N GLY A 12 -11.34 5.98 5.69
CA GLY A 12 -11.33 5.97 7.15
C GLY A 12 -10.62 4.77 7.77
N MET A 13 -9.69 4.14 7.04
CA MET A 13 -8.93 2.97 7.48
C MET A 13 -7.72 3.38 8.31
N ASP A 14 -7.48 2.68 9.42
CA ASP A 14 -6.29 2.91 10.24
C ASP A 14 -5.05 2.22 9.62
N PHE A 15 -3.93 2.95 9.60
CA PHE A 15 -2.66 2.43 9.09
C PHE A 15 -1.46 3.00 9.83
N GLN A 16 -0.39 2.20 9.88
CA GLN A 16 0.92 2.62 10.32
C GLN A 16 1.78 3.03 9.12
N TYR A 17 2.47 4.15 9.26
CA TYR A 17 3.44 4.63 8.30
C TYR A 17 4.85 4.65 8.89
N ASP A 18 5.74 3.85 8.35
CA ASP A 18 7.14 3.82 8.74
C ASP A 18 8.02 4.41 7.62
N CYS A 19 8.70 5.51 7.91
CA CYS A 19 9.65 6.13 6.98
C CYS A 19 11.09 5.76 7.35
N PHE A 20 11.70 4.90 6.55
CA PHE A 20 13.09 4.46 6.72
C PHE A 20 14.08 5.32 5.91
N HIS A 21 13.71 6.56 5.55
CA HIS A 21 14.54 7.53 4.83
C HIS A 21 15.17 6.93 3.56
N SER A 22 16.49 6.73 3.55
CA SER A 22 17.24 6.19 2.41
C SER A 22 16.97 4.70 2.14
N GLN A 23 16.29 4.00 3.04
CA GLN A 23 15.96 2.58 2.87
C GLN A 23 14.53 2.35 2.34
N GLY A 24 13.73 3.41 2.21
CA GLY A 24 12.36 3.35 1.72
C GLY A 24 11.31 3.66 2.78
N GLU A 25 10.08 3.26 2.51
CA GLU A 25 8.85 3.60 3.21
C GLU A 25 7.95 2.37 3.27
N LYS A 26 7.22 2.19 4.39
CA LYS A 26 6.25 1.11 4.57
C LYS A 26 4.93 1.66 5.10
N ILE A 27 3.84 1.19 4.51
CA ILE A 27 2.46 1.35 4.98
C ILE A 27 1.98 -0.03 5.42
N THR A 28 1.40 -0.10 6.61
CA THR A 28 0.77 -1.32 7.14
C THR A 28 -0.64 -0.98 7.60
N ALA A 29 -1.66 -1.51 6.94
CA ALA A 29 -3.05 -1.40 7.37
C ALA A 29 -3.49 -2.74 7.96
N TYR A 30 -3.56 -2.80 9.29
CA TYR A 30 -3.78 -4.05 10.03
C TYR A 30 -5.19 -4.62 9.83
N GLU A 31 -6.19 -3.74 9.74
CA GLU A 31 -7.60 -4.12 9.55
C GLU A 31 -7.81 -4.83 8.21
N LEU A 32 -7.07 -4.40 7.18
CA LEU A 32 -7.11 -4.99 5.84
C LEU A 32 -6.13 -6.15 5.64
N GLY A 33 -5.25 -6.43 6.61
CA GLY A 33 -4.15 -7.38 6.42
C GLY A 33 -3.20 -6.97 5.28
N LEU A 34 -3.08 -5.67 5.04
CA LEU A 34 -2.38 -5.06 3.91
C LEU A 34 -1.02 -4.52 4.35
N GLU A 35 0.03 -4.84 3.59
CA GLU A 35 1.35 -4.23 3.71
C GLU A 35 1.86 -3.75 2.36
N ILE A 36 2.37 -2.53 2.31
CA ILE A 36 2.98 -1.96 1.12
C ILE A 36 4.29 -1.32 1.51
N TRP A 37 5.37 -1.67 0.82
CA TRP A 37 6.66 -1.05 1.08
C TRP A 37 7.43 -0.81 -0.22
N ASN A 38 8.22 0.25 -0.28
CA ASN A 38 9.21 0.41 -1.34
C ASN A 38 10.63 0.17 -0.77
N GLN A 39 11.44 -0.53 -1.54
CA GLN A 39 12.84 -0.76 -1.21
C GLN A 39 13.63 -1.05 -2.49
N ASN A 40 14.83 -0.46 -2.61
CA ASN A 40 15.75 -0.72 -3.72
C ASN A 40 15.14 -0.50 -5.12
N GLY A 41 14.32 0.53 -5.30
CA GLY A 41 13.69 0.84 -6.60
C GLY A 41 12.54 -0.10 -6.98
N LYS A 42 12.00 -0.85 -6.01
CA LYS A 42 10.83 -1.72 -6.19
C LYS A 42 9.79 -1.41 -5.14
N ILE A 43 8.54 -1.64 -5.50
CA ILE A 43 7.39 -1.56 -4.60
C ILE A 43 6.83 -2.97 -4.44
N PHE A 44 6.55 -3.32 -3.20
CA PHE A 44 5.97 -4.57 -2.80
C PHE A 44 4.58 -4.29 -2.23
N TYR A 45 3.60 -5.08 -2.66
CA TYR A 45 2.23 -5.07 -2.18
C TYR A 45 1.90 -6.46 -1.67
N ARG A 46 1.45 -6.56 -0.42
CA ARG A 46 1.02 -7.82 0.19
C ARG A 46 -0.36 -7.64 0.77
N CYS A 47 -1.30 -8.47 0.33
CA CYS A 47 -2.61 -8.63 0.92
C CYS A 47 -2.87 -10.13 1.06
N GLY A 48 -3.02 -10.63 2.29
CA GLY A 48 -3.11 -12.07 2.55
C GLY A 48 -1.82 -12.84 2.17
N PRO A 49 -1.91 -14.03 1.54
CA PRO A 49 -0.75 -14.88 1.23
C PRO A 49 0.03 -14.43 -0.01
N GLU A 50 -0.52 -13.55 -0.83
CA GLU A 50 0.08 -13.14 -2.09
C GLU A 50 0.90 -11.86 -1.91
N THR A 51 2.09 -11.85 -2.51
CA THR A 51 2.95 -10.66 -2.59
C THR A 51 3.21 -10.32 -4.04
N LEU A 52 2.81 -9.13 -4.44
CA LEU A 52 3.05 -8.55 -5.75
C LEU A 52 4.28 -7.64 -5.67
N GLU A 53 5.23 -7.83 -6.59
CA GLU A 53 6.44 -7.03 -6.71
C GLU A 53 6.43 -6.27 -8.04
N LEU A 54 6.64 -4.97 -7.98
CA LEU A 54 6.60 -4.06 -9.14
C LEU A 54 7.81 -3.12 -9.12
N PRO A 55 8.27 -2.63 -10.29
CA PRO A 55 9.25 -1.56 -10.33
C PRO A 55 8.67 -0.26 -9.74
N GLU A 56 9.52 0.56 -9.14
CA GLU A 56 9.15 1.86 -8.57
C GLU A 56 8.91 2.91 -9.67
N GLU A 57 7.80 2.73 -10.38
CA GLU A 57 7.34 3.62 -11.44
C GLU A 57 5.99 4.25 -11.07
N ASP A 58 5.75 5.48 -11.52
CA ASP A 58 4.50 6.21 -11.23
C ASP A 58 3.24 5.44 -11.65
N ALA A 59 3.31 4.71 -12.76
CA ALA A 59 2.22 3.86 -13.23
C ALA A 59 1.92 2.71 -12.24
N CYS A 60 2.95 2.13 -11.62
CA CYS A 60 2.81 1.05 -10.65
C CYS A 60 2.19 1.55 -9.34
N PHE A 61 2.51 2.77 -8.91
CA PHE A 61 1.83 3.39 -7.76
C PHE A 61 0.33 3.57 -8.01
N GLY A 62 -0.08 3.89 -9.24
CA GLY A 62 -1.49 3.96 -9.63
C GLY A 62 -2.19 2.60 -9.53
N LEU A 63 -1.56 1.55 -10.04
CA LEU A 63 -2.08 0.17 -9.95
C LEU A 63 -2.25 -0.27 -8.50
N ILE A 64 -1.25 -0.02 -7.64
CA ILE A 64 -1.33 -0.36 -6.22
C ILE A 64 -2.42 0.44 -5.53
N SER A 65 -2.56 1.74 -5.84
CA SER A 65 -3.63 2.58 -5.29
C SER A 65 -5.03 2.02 -5.59
N ASN A 66 -5.28 1.62 -6.84
CA ASN A 66 -6.55 1.03 -7.24
C ASN A 66 -6.80 -0.30 -6.52
N LYS A 67 -5.76 -1.13 -6.33
CA LYS A 67 -5.89 -2.37 -5.56
C LYS A 67 -6.27 -2.10 -4.11
N VAL A 68 -5.62 -1.14 -3.46
CA VAL A 68 -5.95 -0.76 -2.08
C VAL A 68 -7.39 -0.26 -1.98
N GLU A 69 -7.85 0.54 -2.95
CA GLU A 69 -9.25 0.99 -3.03
C GLU A 69 -10.21 -0.20 -3.13
N GLU A 70 -9.92 -1.19 -3.99
CA GLU A 70 -10.69 -2.43 -4.10
C GLU A 70 -10.74 -3.21 -2.77
N GLU A 71 -9.61 -3.35 -2.05
CA GLU A 71 -9.59 -4.03 -0.75
C GLU A 71 -10.43 -3.28 0.30
N CYS A 72 -10.38 -1.94 0.31
CA CYS A 72 -11.19 -1.13 1.23
C CYS A 72 -12.70 -1.29 0.97
N ILE A 73 -13.10 -1.38 -0.31
CA ILE A 73 -14.50 -1.62 -0.70
C ILE A 73 -14.95 -3.02 -0.28
N ASN A 74 -14.09 -4.03 -0.48
CA ASN A 74 -14.41 -5.42 -0.17
C ASN A 74 -14.56 -5.67 1.35
N GLU A 75 -13.78 -4.98 2.18
CA GLU A 75 -13.91 -5.11 3.64
C GLU A 75 -15.20 -4.45 4.17
N THR A 76 -15.62 -3.36 3.53
CA THR A 76 -16.80 -2.59 3.94
C THR A 76 -18.14 -3.12 3.40
N THR A 77 -18.14 -4.18 2.56
CA THR A 77 -19.34 -4.79 1.94
C THR A 77 -19.72 -6.12 2.59
#